data_AF-Q8T8S3-F1
#
_entry.id   AF-Q8T8S3-F1
#
_cell.length_a   1.000
_cell.length_b   1.000
_cell.length_c   1.000
_cell.angle_alpha   90.00
_cell.angle_beta   90.00
_cell.angle_gamma   90.00
#
_symmetry.space_group_name_H-M   'P 1'
#
loop_
_entity.id
_entity.type
_entity.pdbx_description
1 polymer ?
#
loop_
_entity_poly.entity_id
_entity_poly.type
_entity_poly.pdbx_seq_one_letter_code
_entity_poly.pdbx_strand_id
1 'polypeptide(L)'
;WTKAFDSLEEKTGVERVNIFVGSILFCAFYLVFGWCAQLLCNIIGVLYPAYISIHGIESSTKQDDIRWLIYWVTFGIFTVIEFYPSLLTSMIPFYWLLKCTFLIWCMLPTERNGSTLIYHKLVRPYFLKLPEPVDMMSAGVPKDD
;
A
#
# COMPACT_ATOMS: atom_id res chain seq x y z
N TRP A 1 -10.75 19.88 -4.77
CA TRP A 1 -9.31 19.74 -5.06
C TRP A 1 -8.86 20.62 -6.23
N THR A 2 -9.54 20.64 -7.38
CA THR A 2 -9.17 21.48 -8.54
C THR A 2 -9.14 22.99 -8.25
N LYS A 3 -10.16 23.55 -7.60
CA LYS A 3 -10.22 25.00 -7.28
C LYS A 3 -9.06 25.51 -6.40
N ALA A 4 -8.52 24.66 -5.52
CA ALA A 4 -7.40 25.02 -4.67
C ALA A 4 -6.08 25.06 -5.46
N PHE A 5 -5.90 24.13 -6.41
CA PHE A 5 -4.77 24.12 -7.33
C PHE A 5 -4.85 25.26 -8.34
N ASP A 6 -6.04 25.59 -8.84
CA ASP A 6 -6.23 26.72 -9.76
C ASP A 6 -5.81 28.04 -9.10
N SER A 7 -6.22 28.25 -7.84
CA SER A 7 -5.87 29.47 -7.09
C SER A 7 -4.40 29.54 -6.66
N LEU A 8 -3.74 28.38 -6.51
CA LEU A 8 -2.30 28.30 -6.23
C LEU A 8 -1.45 28.51 -7.49
N GLU A 9 -1.87 27.97 -8.63
CA GLU A 9 -1.22 28.17 -9.92
C GLU A 9 -1.29 29.63 -10.36
N GLU A 10 -2.45 30.27 -10.18
CA GLU A 10 -2.65 31.70 -10.50
C GLU A 10 -1.80 32.63 -9.62
N LYS A 11 -1.53 32.26 -8.37
CA LYS A 11 -0.73 33.08 -7.43
C LYS A 11 0.78 32.86 -7.49
N THR A 12 1.23 31.68 -7.92
CA THR A 12 2.66 31.33 -7.90
C THR A 12 3.29 31.27 -9.28
N GLY A 13 2.50 31.15 -10.36
CA GLY A 13 2.99 31.05 -11.74
C GLY A 13 3.82 29.79 -12.01
N VAL A 14 3.79 28.82 -11.10
CA VAL A 14 4.53 27.55 -11.18
C VAL A 14 3.59 26.45 -11.67
N GLU A 15 4.03 25.68 -12.66
CA GLU A 15 3.26 24.54 -13.19
C GLU A 15 2.84 23.57 -12.08
N ARG A 16 1.62 23.04 -12.16
CA ARG A 16 1.03 22.07 -11.21
C ARG A 16 1.97 20.90 -10.93
N VAL A 17 2.68 20.42 -11.95
CA VAL A 17 3.64 19.32 -11.85
C VAL A 17 4.77 19.64 -10.86
N ASN A 18 5.31 20.86 -10.88
CA ASN A 18 6.39 21.26 -9.97
C ASN A 18 5.90 21.39 -8.52
N ILE A 19 4.65 21.79 -8.29
CA ILE A 19 4.03 21.81 -6.96
C ILE A 19 3.84 20.38 -6.42
N PHE A 20 3.39 19.45 -7.27
CA PHE A 20 3.28 18.04 -6.92
C PHE A 20 4.64 17.43 -6.60
N VAL A 21 5.65 17.66 -7.46
CA VAL A 21 7.01 17.17 -7.24
C VAL A 21 7.61 17.77 -5.98
N GLY A 22 7.45 19.07 -5.74
CA GLY A 22 7.90 19.73 -4.52
C GLY A 22 7.24 19.17 -3.26
N SER A 23 5.94 18.89 -3.32
CA SER A 23 5.19 18.27 -2.21
C SER A 23 5.67 16.83 -1.92
N ILE A 24 5.96 16.06 -2.97
CA ILE A 24 6.54 14.71 -2.85
C ILE A 24 7.93 14.78 -2.25
N LEU A 25 8.79 15.68 -2.72
CA LEU A 25 10.15 15.86 -2.20
C LEU A 25 10.15 16.34 -0.74
N PHE A 26 9.24 17.25 -0.39
CA PHE A 26 9.04 17.70 0.99
C PHE A 26 8.55 16.56 1.89
N CYS A 27 7.59 15.76 1.43
CA CYS A 27 7.15 14.55 2.14
C CYS A 27 8.29 13.54 2.29
N ALA A 28 9.08 13.31 1.24
CA ALA A 28 10.23 12.40 1.27
C ALA A 28 11.29 12.88 2.27
N PHE A 29 11.58 14.18 2.30
CA PHE A 29 12.47 14.78 3.28
C PHE A 29 11.92 14.64 4.71
N TYR A 30 10.63 14.90 4.91
CA TYR A 30 9.98 14.72 6.21
C TYR A 30 9.99 13.25 6.68
N LEU A 31 9.86 12.29 5.76
CA LEU A 31 9.97 10.85 6.05
C LEU A 31 11.39 10.43 6.47
N VAL A 32 12.42 11.21 6.13
CA VAL A 32 13.81 10.96 6.52
C VAL A 32 14.14 11.52 7.91
N PHE A 33 13.58 12.66 8.29
CA PHE A 33 13.95 13.39 9.52
C PHE A 33 12.86 13.43 10.61
N GLY A 34 11.61 13.08 10.30
CA GLY A 34 10.46 13.27 11.19
C GLY A 34 10.21 12.12 12.16
N TRP A 35 9.90 12.46 13.42
CA TRP A 35 9.51 11.52 14.48
C TRP A 35 8.20 10.75 14.20
N CYS A 36 7.43 11.15 13.17
CA CYS A 36 6.16 10.54 12.77
C CYS A 36 6.20 9.88 11.38
N ALA A 37 7.38 9.63 10.81
CA ALA A 37 7.52 9.06 9.47
C ALA A 37 6.80 7.70 9.30
N GLN A 38 6.84 6.86 10.35
CA GLN A 38 6.12 5.58 10.41
C GLN A 38 4.62 5.74 10.25
N LEU A 39 4.03 6.66 11.02
CA LEU A 39 2.59 6.90 11.02
C LEU A 39 2.15 7.44 9.66
N LEU A 40 2.88 8.40 9.11
CA LEU A 40 2.58 8.98 7.80
C LEU A 40 2.65 7.93 6.68
N CYS A 41 3.70 7.11 6.66
CA CYS A 41 3.87 6.04 5.68
C CYS A 41 2.74 5.01 5.77
N ASN A 42 2.32 4.63 6.98
CA ASN A 42 1.21 3.70 7.17
C ASN A 42 -0.13 4.33 6.76
N ILE A 43 -0.37 5.61 7.07
CA ILE A 43 -1.58 6.31 6.63
C ILE A 43 -1.66 6.34 5.12
N ILE A 44 -0.58 6.72 4.41
CA ILE A 44 -0.56 6.70 2.94
C ILE A 44 -0.75 5.28 2.41
N GLY A 45 -0.06 4.32 3.04
CA GLY A 45 -0.14 2.88 2.77
C GLY A 45 -1.52 2.25 2.94
N VAL A 46 -2.40 2.86 3.73
CA VAL A 46 -3.75 2.35 4.02
C VAL A 46 -4.81 3.18 3.31
N LEU A 47 -4.74 4.51 3.42
CA LEU A 47 -5.80 5.42 3.02
C LEU A 47 -6.05 5.42 1.50
N TYR A 48 -4.98 5.46 0.70
CA TYR A 48 -5.09 5.45 -0.76
C TYR A 48 -5.67 4.13 -1.31
N PRO A 49 -5.10 2.95 -0.99
CA PRO A 49 -5.65 1.68 -1.45
C PRO A 49 -7.02 1.37 -0.85
N ALA A 50 -7.33 1.81 0.38
CA ALA A 50 -8.67 1.65 0.95
C ALA A 50 -9.71 2.45 0.18
N TYR A 51 -9.40 3.70 -0.19
CA TYR A 51 -10.30 4.52 -0.99
C TYR A 51 -10.60 3.87 -2.35
N ILE A 52 -9.56 3.39 -3.05
CA ILE A 52 -9.75 2.73 -4.35
C ILE A 52 -10.42 1.37 -4.20
N SER A 53 -10.13 0.62 -3.13
CA SER A 53 -10.81 -0.66 -2.85
C SER A 53 -12.32 -0.45 -2.66
N ILE A 54 -12.74 0.60 -1.95
CA ILE A 54 -14.18 0.93 -1.78
C ILE A 54 -14.83 1.28 -3.12
N HIS A 55 -14.16 2.07 -3.96
CA HIS A 55 -14.62 2.35 -5.33
C HIS A 55 -14.64 1.10 -6.22
N GLY A 56 -13.69 0.17 -6.04
CA GLY A 56 -13.62 -1.10 -6.76
C GLY A 56 -14.77 -2.04 -6.40
N ILE A 57 -15.15 -2.10 -5.12
CA ILE A 57 -16.31 -2.87 -4.65
C ILE A 57 -17.61 -2.38 -5.32
N GLU A 58 -17.72 -1.08 -5.56
CA GLU A 58 -18.86 -0.48 -6.23
C GLU A 58 -18.83 -0.69 -7.77
N SER A 59 -17.65 -0.93 -8.36
CA SER A 59 -17.45 -1.18 -9.78
C SER A 59 -17.03 -2.64 -10.04
N SER A 60 -18.01 -3.54 -10.03
CA SER A 60 -17.90 -5.02 -9.96
C SER A 60 -16.90 -5.75 -10.89
N THR A 61 -15.59 -5.54 -10.74
CA THR A 61 -14.54 -6.18 -11.54
C THR A 61 -13.67 -7.10 -10.68
N LYS A 62 -13.87 -8.43 -10.80
CA LYS A 62 -13.15 -9.45 -10.00
C LYS A 62 -11.63 -9.36 -10.03
N GLN A 63 -11.03 -8.85 -11.12
CA GLN A 63 -9.57 -8.75 -11.23
C GLN A 63 -9.00 -7.66 -10.31
N ASP A 64 -9.75 -6.59 -10.08
CA ASP A 64 -9.32 -5.51 -9.19
C ASP A 64 -9.39 -5.96 -7.73
N ASP A 65 -10.42 -6.71 -7.35
CA ASP A 65 -10.56 -7.29 -6.00
C ASP A 65 -9.36 -8.17 -5.61
N ILE A 66 -8.94 -9.07 -6.51
CA ILE A 66 -7.79 -9.96 -6.28
C ILE A 66 -6.50 -9.15 -6.12
N ARG A 67 -6.32 -8.09 -6.92
CA ARG A 67 -5.13 -7.24 -6.86
C ARG A 67 -5.04 -6.51 -5.53
N TRP A 68 -6.14 -5.90 -5.08
CA TRP A 68 -6.17 -5.23 -3.79
C TRP A 68 -5.98 -6.21 -2.63
N LEU A 69 -6.57 -7.41 -2.71
CA LEU A 69 -6.36 -8.45 -1.69
C LEU A 69 -4.88 -8.86 -1.58
N ILE A 70 -4.21 -9.07 -2.72
CA ILE A 70 -2.77 -9.38 -2.76
C ILE A 70 -1.93 -8.25 -2.15
N TYR A 71 -2.30 -6.99 -2.43
CA TYR A 71 -1.69 -5.83 -1.81
C TYR A 71 -1.87 -5.85 -0.28
N TRP A 72 -3.10 -6.06 0.21
CA TRP A 72 -3.41 -6.10 1.65
C TRP A 72 -2.66 -7.21 2.38
N VAL A 73 -2.54 -8.40 1.78
CA VAL A 73 -1.73 -9.50 2.34
C VAL A 73 -0.26 -9.10 2.44
N THR A 74 0.27 -8.46 1.40
CA THR A 74 1.65 -7.97 1.38
C THR A 74 1.86 -6.91 2.48
N PHE A 75 0.96 -5.92 2.55
CA PHE A 75 0.98 -4.87 3.56
C PHE A 75 0.91 -5.44 5.00
N GLY A 76 0.08 -6.46 5.22
CA GLY A 76 -0.02 -7.15 6.51
C GLY A 76 1.29 -7.83 6.92
N ILE A 77 1.96 -8.52 6.00
CA ILE A 77 3.26 -9.16 6.26
C ILE A 77 4.31 -8.12 6.67
N PHE A 78 4.38 -6.99 5.95
CA PHE A 78 5.30 -5.90 6.31
C PHE A 78 4.96 -5.31 7.68
N THR A 79 3.68 -5.08 7.97
CA THR A 79 3.22 -4.55 9.26
C THR A 79 3.63 -5.46 10.42
N VAL A 80 3.59 -6.78 10.24
CA VAL A 80 4.03 -7.76 11.25
C VAL A 80 5.54 -7.73 11.43
N ILE A 81 6.32 -7.69 10.33
CA ILE A 81 7.79 -7.56 10.40
C ILE A 81 8.20 -6.28 11.12
N GLU A 82 7.40 -5.22 10.97
CA GLU A 82 7.63 -3.90 11.56
C GLU A 82 7.16 -3.74 13.00
N PHE A 83 6.84 -4.83 13.68
CA PHE A 83 6.49 -4.79 15.10
C PHE A 83 7.59 -4.12 15.96
N TYR A 84 8.86 -4.18 15.53
CA TYR A 84 9.99 -3.45 16.12
C TYR A 84 10.66 -2.50 15.11
N PRO A 85 10.12 -1.28 14.91
CA PRO A 85 10.61 -0.33 13.93
C PRO A 85 12.00 0.23 14.27
N SER A 86 12.35 0.29 15.56
CA SER A 86 13.66 0.76 16.04
C SER A 86 14.80 -0.14 15.59
N LEU A 87 14.60 -1.46 15.56
CA LEU A 87 15.59 -2.43 15.08
C LEU A 87 15.83 -2.28 13.57
N LEU A 88 14.76 -2.15 12.79
CA LEU A 88 14.82 -2.00 11.34
C LEU A 88 15.46 -0.68 10.91
N THR A 89 15.11 0.42 11.60
CA THR A 89 15.69 1.75 11.31
C THR A 89 17.16 1.83 11.72
N SER A 90 17.58 1.05 12.73
CA SER A 90 18.98 0.95 13.15
C SER A 90 19.82 0.10 12.18
N MET A 91 19.26 -1.00 11.64
CA MET A 91 19.96 -1.85 10.67
C MET A 91 19.99 -1.27 9.25
N ILE A 92 18.92 -0.58 8.82
CA ILE A 92 18.75 -0.07 7.46
C ILE A 92 18.57 1.45 7.50
N PRO A 93 19.58 2.25 7.09
CA PRO A 93 19.40 3.68 6.96
C PRO A 93 18.34 3.98 5.88
N PHE A 94 17.48 4.99 6.12
CA PHE A 94 16.38 5.38 5.23
C PHE A 94 15.29 4.31 5.01
N TYR A 95 15.10 3.39 5.97
CA TYR A 95 14.07 2.36 5.92
C TYR A 95 12.66 2.89 5.57
N TRP A 96 12.23 4.01 6.17
CA TRP A 96 10.91 4.60 5.92
C TRP A 96 10.70 5.06 4.48
N LEU A 97 11.75 5.60 3.84
CA LEU A 97 11.70 6.01 2.44
C LEU A 97 11.62 4.79 1.52
N LEU A 98 12.43 3.76 1.80
CA LEU A 98 12.42 2.50 1.05
C LEU A 98 11.08 1.80 1.16
N LYS A 99 10.50 1.72 2.36
CA LYS A 99 9.17 1.16 2.59
C LYS A 99 8.11 1.95 1.84
N CYS A 100 8.10 3.27 1.96
CA CYS A 100 7.10 4.11 1.28
C CYS A 100 7.17 3.90 -0.24
N THR A 101 8.38 3.92 -0.81
CA THR A 101 8.62 3.67 -2.23
C THR A 101 8.15 2.27 -2.64
N PHE A 102 8.44 1.27 -1.82
CA PHE A 102 8.02 -0.12 -2.04
C PHE A 102 6.50 -0.27 -2.01
N LEU A 103 5.81 0.38 -1.06
CA LEU A 103 4.36 0.37 -0.97
C LEU A 103 3.72 1.05 -2.18
N ILE A 104 4.25 2.21 -2.61
CA ILE A 104 3.81 2.89 -3.83
C ILE A 104 4.00 1.97 -5.04
N TRP A 105 5.14 1.30 -5.15
CA TRP A 105 5.38 0.33 -6.22
C TRP A 105 4.40 -0.85 -6.19
N CYS A 106 4.01 -1.32 -5.00
CA CYS A 106 2.97 -2.33 -4.83
C CYS A 106 1.55 -1.82 -5.17
N MET A 107 1.30 -0.52 -5.10
CA MET A 107 0.02 0.08 -5.49
C MET A 107 -0.10 0.30 -7.01
N LEU A 108 1.02 0.40 -7.73
CA LEU A 108 1.00 0.72 -9.15
C LEU A 108 0.33 -0.40 -9.98
N PRO A 109 -0.63 -0.08 -10.87
CA PRO A 109 -1.28 -1.04 -11.75
C PRO A 109 -0.34 -1.38 -12.92
N THR A 110 0.76 -2.08 -12.63
CA THR A 110 1.74 -2.53 -13.61
C THR A 110 1.79 -4.06 -13.62
N GLU A 111 1.99 -4.67 -14.80
CA GLU A 111 2.13 -6.13 -14.98
C GLU A 111 3.20 -6.78 -14.09
N ARG A 112 4.20 -5.99 -13.64
CA ARG A 112 5.23 -6.38 -12.67
C ARG A 112 5.01 -5.73 -11.31
N ASN A 113 3.82 -5.90 -10.75
CA ASN A 113 3.51 -5.38 -9.42
C ASN A 113 4.27 -6.17 -8.33
N GLY A 114 4.91 -5.46 -7.40
CA GLY A 114 5.67 -6.05 -6.30
C GLY A 114 4.84 -6.95 -5.38
N SER A 115 3.56 -6.63 -5.19
CA SER A 115 2.65 -7.41 -4.37
C SER A 115 2.35 -8.78 -4.99
N THR A 116 2.16 -8.85 -6.31
CA THR A 116 1.98 -10.09 -7.08
C THR A 116 3.21 -10.98 -6.99
N LEU A 117 4.42 -10.40 -7.04
CA LEU A 117 5.67 -11.14 -6.89
C LEU A 117 5.78 -11.79 -5.50
N ILE A 118 5.43 -11.05 -4.44
CA ILE A 118 5.44 -11.55 -3.06
C ILE A 118 4.38 -12.63 -2.87
N TYR A 119 3.18 -12.44 -3.44
CA TYR A 119 2.13 -13.45 -3.36
C TYR A 119 2.56 -14.77 -4.00
N HIS A 120 3.12 -14.74 -5.22
CA HIS A 120 3.54 -15.96 -5.90
C HIS A 120 4.77 -16.63 -5.26
N LYS A 121 5.72 -15.86 -4.72
CA LYS A 121 6.96 -16.41 -4.14
C LYS A 121 6.85 -16.81 -2.68
N LEU A 122 6.09 -16.06 -1.89
CA LEU A 122 6.01 -16.25 -0.44
C LEU A 122 4.65 -16.85 -0.08
N VAL A 123 3.56 -16.16 -0.36
CA VAL A 123 2.23 -16.54 0.15
C VAL A 123 1.76 -17.89 -0.44
N ARG A 124 1.84 -18.05 -1.76
CA ARG A 124 1.36 -19.25 -2.47
C ARG A 124 2.01 -20.57 -2.01
N PRO A 125 3.34 -20.69 -1.88
CA PRO A 125 3.95 -21.94 -1.42
C PRO A 125 3.70 -22.25 0.06
N TYR A 126 3.49 -21.25 0.92
CA TYR A 126 3.09 -21.51 2.31
C TYR A 126 1.62 -21.93 2.40
N PHE A 127 0.73 -21.27 1.63
CA PHE A 127 -0.68 -21.62 1.58
C PHE A 127 -0.92 -23.04 1.07
N LEU A 128 -0.22 -23.46 0.01
CA LEU A 128 -0.32 -24.82 -0.54
C LEU A 128 0.29 -25.91 0.37
N LYS A 129 1.06 -25.52 1.40
CA LYS A 129 1.62 -26.44 2.40
C LYS A 129 0.77 -26.56 3.65
N LEU A 130 -0.23 -25.70 3.85
CA LEU A 130 -1.19 -25.91 4.92
C LEU A 130 -2.04 -27.13 4.59
N PRO A 131 -2.21 -28.08 5.54
CA PRO A 131 -3.20 -29.15 5.40
C PRO A 131 -4.62 -28.54 5.25
N GLU A 132 -5.62 -29.37 4.98
CA GLU A 132 -7.00 -29.02 4.61
C GLU A 132 -7.97 -28.44 5.70
N PRO A 133 -7.62 -27.97 6.94
CA PRO A 133 -8.64 -27.47 7.87
C PRO A 133 -9.47 -26.28 7.36
N VAL A 134 -8.96 -25.52 6.38
CA VAL A 134 -9.65 -24.34 5.84
C VAL A 134 -10.86 -24.76 4.98
N ASP A 135 -10.74 -25.84 4.20
CA ASP A 135 -11.84 -26.34 3.39
C ASP A 135 -12.96 -26.92 4.27
N MET A 136 -12.61 -27.55 5.40
CA MET A 136 -13.56 -28.04 6.40
C MET A 136 -14.33 -26.91 7.11
N MET A 137 -13.70 -25.76 7.36
CA MET A 137 -14.39 -24.59 7.94
C MET A 137 -15.31 -23.90 6.92
N SER A 138 -14.94 -23.88 5.64
CA SER A 138 -15.78 -23.31 4.57
C SER A 138 -17.01 -24.18 4.23
N ALA A 139 -16.92 -25.49 4.45
CA ALA A 139 -18.03 -26.43 4.26
C ALA A 139 -19.10 -26.38 5.38
N GLY A 140 -18.80 -25.72 6.50
CA GLY A 140 -19.71 -25.57 7.64
C GLY A 140 -20.65 -24.38 7.58
N VAL A 141 -20.56 -23.52 6.55
CA VAL A 141 -21.47 -22.39 6.34
C VAL A 141 -22.61 -22.86 5.44
N PRO A 142 -23.86 -23.00 5.94
CA PRO A 142 -25.01 -23.25 5.09
C PRO A 142 -25.07 -22.14 4.04
N LYS A 143 -25.22 -22.53 2.77
CA LYS A 143 -25.63 -21.58 1.74
C LYS A 143 -27.08 -21.24 2.02
N ASP A 144 -27.32 -20.08 2.62
CA ASP A 144 -28.65 -19.52 2.71
C ASP A 144 -29.05 -19.08 1.28
N ASP A 145 -29.97 -19.85 0.69
CA ASP A 145 -30.68 -19.54 -0.57
C ASP A 145 -31.67 -18.37 -0.40
#